data_AF-A0A352C9H7-F1
#
_entry.id   AF-A0A352C9H7-F1
#
_cell.length_a   1.000
_cell.length_b   1.000
_cell.length_c   1.000
_cell.angle_alpha   90.00
_cell.angle_beta   90.00
_cell.angle_gamma   90.00
#
_symmetry.space_group_name_H-M   'P 1'
#
loop_
_entity.id
_entity.type
_entity.pdbx_description
1 polymer ?
#
loop_
_entity_poly.entity_id
_entity_poly.type
_entity_poly.pdbx_seq_one_letter_code
_entity_poly.pdbx_strand_id
1 'polypeptide(L)'
;MDCCNLHILNDKSFGLKEPFLDRRDVLRSLAAGTVVLIPTGCVTNTETGRTQFIAVPDGFLAQQSLAAWSDLRKQQRTINSGPQFNRLNTVARRVQQASGRGAEQW
;
A
#
# COMPACT_ATOMS: atom_id res chain seq x y z
N MET A 1 -13.38 -18.37 -13.13
CA MET A 1 -12.62 -18.56 -11.87
C MET A 1 -12.59 -17.22 -11.20
N ASP A 2 -13.55 -17.04 -10.30
CA ASP A 2 -14.27 -15.79 -10.16
C ASP A 2 -13.77 -15.03 -8.94
N CYS A 3 -13.08 -13.92 -9.15
CA CYS A 3 -12.66 -13.06 -8.06
C CYS A 3 -13.84 -12.35 -7.37
N CYS A 4 -15.05 -12.47 -7.91
CA CYS A 4 -16.28 -11.95 -7.31
C CYS A 4 -17.24 -13.04 -6.81
N ASN A 5 -16.75 -14.23 -6.44
CA ASN A 5 -17.58 -15.10 -5.61
C ASN A 5 -17.16 -14.91 -4.16
N LEU A 6 -17.76 -13.91 -3.51
CA LEU A 6 -17.68 -13.72 -2.06
C LEU A 6 -18.46 -14.85 -1.38
N HIS A 7 -17.96 -16.09 -1.50
CA HIS A 7 -18.16 -17.06 -0.45
C HIS A 7 -17.29 -16.58 0.71
N ILE A 8 -17.91 -15.81 1.61
CA ILE A 8 -17.45 -15.75 2.99
C ILE A 8 -17.39 -17.22 3.42
N LEU A 9 -16.17 -17.76 3.45
CA LEU A 9 -15.96 -19.13 3.91
C LEU A 9 -16.52 -19.18 5.32
N ASN A 10 -17.59 -19.96 5.43
CA ASN A 10 -18.21 -20.40 6.66
C ASN A 10 -17.23 -21.37 7.34
N ASP A 11 -16.06 -20.87 7.72
CA ASP A 11 -15.09 -21.56 8.53
C ASP A 11 -15.03 -20.83 9.86
N LYS A 12 -15.05 -21.61 10.94
CA LYS A 12 -15.33 -21.17 12.31
C LYS A 12 -14.28 -20.16 12.76
N SER A 13 -14.55 -18.89 12.45
CA SER A 13 -13.66 -17.79 12.72
C SER A 13 -13.68 -17.48 14.21
N PHE A 14 -12.47 -17.57 14.76
CA PHE A 14 -11.98 -16.78 15.88
C PHE A 14 -12.86 -15.54 16.12
N GLY A 15 -13.51 -15.49 17.28
CA GLY A 15 -14.65 -14.62 17.57
C GLY A 15 -14.41 -13.13 17.29
N LEU A 16 -14.63 -12.72 16.05
CA LEU A 16 -14.69 -11.33 15.63
C LEU A 16 -16.08 -11.11 15.06
N LYS A 17 -16.92 -10.53 15.91
CA LYS A 17 -18.25 -10.00 15.59
C LYS A 17 -18.14 -9.18 14.31
N GLU A 18 -19.00 -9.48 13.34
CA GLU A 18 -19.06 -8.87 12.01
C GLU A 18 -18.69 -7.38 12.04
N PRO A 19 -17.73 -6.90 11.23
CA PRO A 19 -17.27 -5.52 11.34
C PRO A 19 -18.27 -4.61 10.63
N PHE A 20 -19.43 -4.41 11.23
CA PHE A 20 -20.17 -3.18 11.00
C PHE A 20 -19.33 -2.05 11.61
N LEU A 21 -18.51 -1.41 10.77
CA LEU A 21 -17.75 -0.23 11.16
C LEU A 21 -18.74 0.86 11.58
N ASP A 22 -18.78 1.15 12.87
CA ASP A 22 -19.57 2.26 13.39
C ASP A 22 -19.00 3.59 12.86
N ARG A 23 -19.87 4.59 12.67
CA ARG A 23 -19.45 5.92 12.17
C ARG A 23 -18.36 6.53 13.04
N ARG A 24 -18.38 6.24 14.34
CA ARG A 24 -17.38 6.70 15.31
C ARG A 24 -16.04 6.01 15.12
N ASP A 25 -16.03 4.75 14.71
CA ASP A 25 -14.80 4.00 14.49
C ASP A 25 -14.13 4.39 13.16
N VAL A 26 -14.92 4.75 12.14
CA VAL A 26 -14.41 5.39 10.91
C VAL A 26 -13.85 6.78 11.19
N LEU A 27 -14.51 7.59 12.03
CA LEU A 27 -13.99 8.91 12.39
C LEU A 27 -12.72 8.83 13.24
N ARG A 28 -12.62 7.82 14.12
CA ARG A 28 -11.39 7.54 14.87
C ARG A 28 -10.28 7.05 13.97
N SER A 29 -10.58 6.21 12.97
CA SER A 29 -9.58 5.76 12.01
C SER A 29 -9.09 6.94 11.17
N LEU A 30 -10.00 7.80 10.68
CA LEU A 30 -9.64 9.00 9.93
C LEU A 30 -8.80 9.99 10.76
N ALA A 31 -9.17 10.24 12.02
CA ALA A 31 -8.41 11.10 12.93
C ALA A 31 -7.03 10.51 13.29
N ALA A 32 -6.90 9.18 13.28
CA ALA A 32 -5.64 8.45 13.42
C ALA A 32 -4.89 8.26 12.09
N GLY A 33 -5.38 8.80 10.97
CA GLY A 33 -4.79 8.66 9.63
C GLY A 33 -4.97 7.28 8.97
N THR A 34 -5.82 6.41 9.52
CA THR A 34 -6.12 5.06 9.00
C THR A 34 -7.28 5.06 7.99
N VAL A 35 -6.89 4.99 6.71
CA VAL A 35 -7.53 4.50 5.46
C VAL A 35 -9.07 4.46 5.34
N VAL A 36 -9.57 5.08 4.26
CA VAL A 36 -10.91 4.90 3.69
C VAL A 36 -10.91 3.68 2.77
N LEU A 37 -11.71 2.66 3.10
CA LEU A 37 -11.99 1.53 2.20
C LEU A 37 -13.00 1.99 1.14
N ILE A 38 -12.51 2.38 -0.05
CA ILE A 38 -13.33 2.50 -1.24
C ILE A 38 -13.77 1.07 -1.62
N PRO A 39 -15.01 0.79 -2.03
CA PRO A 39 -15.42 -0.56 -2.41
C PRO A 39 -14.63 -0.96 -3.64
N THR A 40 -13.63 -1.80 -3.43
CA THR A 40 -12.74 -2.19 -4.49
C THR A 40 -13.24 -3.45 -5.12
N GLY A 41 -13.73 -3.28 -6.35
CA GLY A 41 -14.03 -4.40 -7.20
C GLY A 41 -12.76 -5.19 -7.52
N CYS A 42 -13.00 -6.34 -8.13
CA CYS A 42 -11.95 -7.10 -8.77
C CYS A 42 -11.44 -6.35 -9.99
N VAL A 43 -10.19 -5.93 -9.94
CA VAL A 43 -9.51 -5.25 -11.04
C VAL A 43 -8.33 -6.09 -11.50
N THR A 44 -8.06 -6.05 -12.80
CA THR A 44 -6.92 -6.74 -13.38
C THR A 44 -5.65 -5.98 -13.05
N ASN A 45 -4.77 -6.59 -12.28
CA ASN A 45 -3.46 -6.04 -11.99
C ASN A 45 -2.60 -6.12 -13.27
N THR A 46 -2.14 -4.99 -13.78
CA THR A 46 -1.38 -4.90 -15.04
C THR A 46 -0.01 -5.59 -14.96
N GLU A 47 0.56 -5.72 -13.77
CA GLU A 47 1.89 -6.31 -13.54
C GLU A 47 1.83 -7.85 -13.55
N THR A 48 0.71 -8.43 -13.12
CA THR A 48 0.54 -9.89 -13.00
C THR A 48 -0.45 -10.48 -14.00
N GLY A 49 -1.25 -9.63 -14.67
CA GLY A 49 -2.32 -10.03 -15.57
C GLY A 49 -3.50 -10.72 -14.87
N ARG A 50 -3.48 -10.82 -13.54
CA ARG A 50 -4.50 -11.52 -12.75
C ARG A 50 -5.53 -10.54 -12.24
N THR A 51 -6.79 -10.98 -12.25
CA THR A 51 -7.87 -10.31 -11.53
C THR A 51 -7.66 -10.49 -10.03
N GLN A 52 -7.59 -9.40 -9.28
CA GLN A 52 -7.35 -9.41 -7.84
C GLN A 52 -8.21 -8.34 -7.15
N PHE A 53 -8.52 -8.56 -5.87
CA PHE A 53 -9.12 -7.54 -5.03
C PHE A 53 -8.05 -6.49 -4.69
N ILE A 54 -8.19 -5.27 -5.23
CA ILE A 54 -7.25 -4.17 -4.99
C ILE A 54 -7.96 -3.08 -4.21
N ALA A 55 -7.84 -3.11 -2.88
CA ALA A 55 -8.47 -2.19 -1.91
C ALA A 55 -8.20 -0.69 -2.12
N VAL A 56 -7.14 -0.36 -2.85
CA VAL A 56 -6.73 1.01 -3.07
C VAL A 56 -6.11 1.12 -4.46
N PRO A 57 -6.62 2.00 -5.34
CA PRO A 57 -6.05 2.15 -6.68
C PRO A 57 -4.61 2.67 -6.61
N ASP A 58 -3.76 2.21 -7.53
CA ASP A 58 -2.31 2.49 -7.52
C ASP A 58 -1.98 3.99 -7.50
N GLY A 59 -2.75 4.81 -8.21
CA GLY A 59 -2.56 6.27 -8.21
C GLY A 59 -2.80 6.91 -6.83
N PHE A 60 -3.79 6.43 -6.08
CA PHE A 60 -4.03 6.87 -4.71
C PHE A 60 -2.94 6.35 -3.76
N LEU A 61 -2.50 5.10 -3.94
CA LEU A 61 -1.38 4.55 -3.18
C LEU A 61 -0.11 5.39 -3.37
N ALA A 62 0.26 5.72 -4.61
CA ALA A 62 1.44 6.53 -4.90
C ALA A 62 1.37 7.91 -4.22
N GLN A 63 0.24 8.60 -4.32
CA GLN A 63 0.05 9.90 -3.67
C GLN A 63 0.16 9.81 -2.14
N GLN A 64 -0.46 8.81 -1.53
CA GLN A 64 -0.40 8.60 -0.09
C GLN A 64 1.01 8.21 0.38
N SER A 65 1.70 7.36 -0.36
CA SER A 65 3.09 7.00 -0.09
C SER A 65 4.02 8.22 -0.13
N LEU A 66 3.82 9.14 -1.10
CA LEU A 66 4.58 10.39 -1.16
C LEU A 66 4.29 11.30 0.04
N ALA A 67 3.03 11.43 0.45
CA ALA A 67 2.65 12.21 1.63
C ALA A 67 3.30 11.63 2.89
N ALA A 68 3.15 10.32 3.13
CA ALA A 68 3.75 9.62 4.26
C ALA A 68 5.29 9.75 4.27
N TRP A 69 5.95 9.61 3.12
CA TRP A 69 7.39 9.82 3.00
C TRP A 69 7.79 11.25 3.33
N SER A 70 7.00 12.24 2.91
CA SER A 70 7.25 13.64 3.22
C SER A 70 7.20 13.93 4.72
N ASP A 71 6.28 13.29 5.44
CA ASP A 71 6.13 13.46 6.89
C ASP A 71 7.23 12.73 7.67
N LEU A 72 7.60 11.52 7.26
CA LEU A 72 8.72 10.78 7.86
C LEU A 72 10.04 11.58 7.77
N ARG A 73 10.29 12.24 6.64
CA ARG A 73 11.49 13.09 6.47
C ARG A 73 11.50 14.31 7.38
N LYS A 74 10.35 14.81 7.85
CA LYS A 74 10.29 15.90 8.84
C LYS A 74 10.65 15.41 10.23
N GLN A 75 10.36 14.15 10.53
CA GLN A 75 10.55 13.56 11.87
C GLN A 75 11.93 12.93 12.06
N GLN A 76 12.56 12.47 10.98
CA GLN A 76 13.83 11.74 11.03
C GLN A 76 14.99 12.53 10.42
N ARG A 77 16.18 12.38 11.02
CA ARG A 77 17.42 12.92 10.49
C ARG A 77 17.80 12.21 9.19
N THR A 78 18.07 12.99 8.14
CA THR A 78 18.46 12.48 6.82
C THR A 78 19.98 12.51 6.63
N ILE A 79 20.47 11.61 5.78
CA ILE A 79 21.86 11.59 5.32
C ILE A 79 21.83 11.77 3.81
N ASN A 80 22.54 12.78 3.30
CA ASN A 80 22.51 13.16 1.88
C ASN A 80 23.86 12.93 1.17
N SER A 81 24.89 12.45 1.89
CA SER A 81 26.22 12.18 1.35
C SER A 81 27.01 11.20 2.22
N GLY A 82 28.13 10.68 1.68
CA GLY A 82 29.05 9.81 2.40
C GLY A 82 28.96 8.32 2.04
N PRO A 83 29.81 7.48 2.63
CA PRO A 83 29.94 6.07 2.25
C PRO A 83 28.64 5.27 2.40
N GLN A 84 27.86 5.52 3.45
CA GLN A 84 26.59 4.85 3.71
C GLN A 84 25.54 5.23 2.67
N PHE A 85 25.45 6.52 2.34
CA PHE A 85 24.57 7.03 1.28
C PHE A 85 24.92 6.40 -0.08
N ASN A 86 26.21 6.33 -0.42
CA ASN A 86 26.67 5.72 -1.66
C ASN A 86 26.35 4.22 -1.76
N ARG A 87 26.44 3.49 -0.63
CA ARG A 87 26.05 2.06 -0.57
C ARG A 87 24.55 1.90 -0.78
N LEU A 88 23.73 2.71 -0.14
CA LEU A 88 22.27 2.69 -0.34
C LEU A 88 21.91 2.95 -1.80
N ASN A 89 22.49 3.98 -2.43
CA ASN A 89 22.26 4.27 -3.85
C ASN A 89 22.70 3.12 -4.78
N THR A 90 23.76 2.40 -4.42
CA THR A 90 24.22 1.25 -5.20
C THR A 90 23.23 0.08 -5.12
N VAL A 91 22.71 -0.21 -3.93
CA VAL A 91 21.69 -1.25 -3.75
C VAL A 91 20.39 -0.84 -4.42
N ALA A 92 19.94 0.40 -4.24
CA ALA A 92 18.73 0.94 -4.86
C ALA A 92 18.74 0.77 -6.38
N ARG A 93 19.84 1.16 -7.05
CA ARG A 93 19.99 0.97 -8.50
C ARG A 93 19.91 -0.50 -8.93
N ARG A 94 20.52 -1.42 -8.16
CA ARG A 94 20.45 -2.86 -8.46
C ARG A 94 19.02 -3.39 -8.33
N VAL A 95 18.29 -2.93 -7.31
CA VAL A 95 16.88 -3.29 -7.11
C VAL A 95 16.01 -2.76 -8.26
N GLN A 96 16.16 -1.48 -8.61
CA GLN A 96 15.44 -0.87 -9.74
C GLN A 96 15.71 -1.58 -11.07
N GLN A 97 16.95 -1.97 -11.33
CA GLN A 97 17.31 -2.73 -12.53
C GLN A 97 16.68 -4.13 -12.52
N ALA A 98 16.76 -4.84 -11.39
CA ALA A 98 16.21 -6.19 -11.26
C ALA A 98 14.68 -6.22 -11.32
N SER A 99 14.00 -5.15 -10.91
CA SER A 99 12.54 -5.02 -11.01
C SER A 99 12.03 -4.60 -12.39
N GLY A 100 12.93 -4.34 -13.36
CA GLY A 100 12.55 -3.82 -14.67
C GLY A 100 12.15 -2.34 -14.67
N ARG A 101 12.37 -1.62 -13.57
CA ARG A 101 12.00 -0.21 -13.36
C ARG A 101 13.19 0.75 -13.48
N GLY A 102 14.26 0.35 -14.15
CA GLY A 102 15.50 1.14 -14.25
C GLY A 102 15.38 2.51 -14.93
N ALA A 103 14.25 2.80 -15.59
CA ALA A 103 13.95 4.11 -16.18
C ALA A 103 13.24 5.07 -15.21
N GLU A 104 12.80 4.60 -14.04
CA GLU A 104 12.11 5.41 -13.04
C GLU A 104 13.12 6.20 -12.19
N GLN A 105 12.79 7.44 -11.84
CA GLN A 105 13.72 8.39 -11.20
C GLN A 105 13.65 8.44 -9.67
N TRP A 106 12.88 7.56 -9.04
CA TRP A 106 12.62 7.55 -7.60
C TRP A 106 13.28 6.38 -6.89
#